data_AF-W9UR99-F1
#
_entry.id   AF-W9UR99-F1
#
_cell.length_a   1.000
_cell.length_b   1.000
_cell.length_c   1.000
_cell.angle_alpha   90.00
_cell.angle_beta   90.00
_cell.angle_gamma   90.00
#
_symmetry.space_group_name_H-M   'P 1'
#
loop_
_entity.id
_entity.type
_entity.pdbx_description
1 polymer ?
#
loop_
_entity_poly.entity_id
_entity_poly.type
_entity_poly.pdbx_seq_one_letter_code
_entity_poly.pdbx_strand_id
1 'polypeptide(L)'
;MKHFLWMVSASLLSVSLSAQPIYKCVHPDGRLIFSDTQCGDQAEILEQEGSLNSIPSFAQPAEATRSEPTTDSKPEALSISERNQLNNRYTQLSREIDAFFLYSERHELQHLQSVLSHNHQAALAATSVAQDAHAINQRFNNQARDLRTRLWQNKKLMARELIKLEAQRDAALYGLASSKQRRP
;
A
#
# COMPACT_ATOMS: atom_id res chain seq x y z
N MET A 1 -25.15 -6.11 59.44
CA MET A 1 -23.93 -5.50 58.83
C MET A 1 -24.07 -5.59 57.32
N LYS A 2 -23.63 -4.54 56.62
CA LYS A 2 -24.04 -4.11 55.27
C LYS A 2 -23.62 -5.06 54.13
N HIS A 3 -24.56 -5.37 53.23
CA HIS A 3 -24.27 -5.97 51.92
C HIS A 3 -23.87 -4.87 50.93
N PHE A 4 -22.69 -5.00 50.31
CA PHE A 4 -22.19 -4.10 49.28
C PHE A 4 -22.51 -4.70 47.90
N LEU A 5 -23.47 -4.10 47.19
CA LEU A 5 -23.76 -4.39 45.79
C LEU A 5 -22.81 -3.55 44.93
N TRP A 6 -21.91 -4.18 44.18
CA TRP A 6 -21.11 -3.50 43.16
C TRP A 6 -21.85 -3.55 41.83
N MET A 7 -22.39 -2.41 41.39
CA MET A 7 -22.83 -2.20 40.01
C MET A 7 -21.62 -1.89 39.14
N VAL A 8 -21.26 -2.80 38.24
CA VAL A 8 -20.28 -2.54 37.17
C VAL A 8 -21.06 -2.01 35.97
N SER A 9 -20.99 -0.71 35.75
CA SER A 9 -21.54 -0.05 34.56
C SER A 9 -20.72 -0.43 33.34
N ALA A 10 -21.32 -1.22 32.43
CA ALA A 10 -20.77 -1.52 31.13
C ALA A 10 -21.00 -0.34 30.17
N SER A 11 -19.97 0.47 29.94
CA SER A 11 -20.00 1.52 28.91
C SER A 11 -19.81 0.89 27.53
N LEU A 12 -20.90 0.72 26.79
CA LEU A 12 -20.89 0.44 25.36
C LEU A 12 -20.48 1.71 24.60
N LEU A 13 -19.22 1.79 24.20
CA LEU A 13 -18.72 2.80 23.27
C LEU A 13 -19.17 2.42 21.85
N SER A 14 -20.32 2.95 21.43
CA SER A 14 -20.75 2.91 20.03
C SER A 14 -19.86 3.82 19.19
N VAL A 15 -18.97 3.23 18.39
CA VAL A 15 -18.20 3.96 17.37
C VAL A 15 -19.07 4.09 16.12
N SER A 16 -19.64 5.27 15.91
CA SER A 16 -20.32 5.61 14.66
C SER A 16 -19.28 5.77 13.55
N LEU A 17 -19.15 4.78 12.66
CA LEU A 17 -18.45 4.95 11.39
C LEU A 17 -19.29 5.90 10.51
N SER A 18 -18.89 7.17 10.40
CA SER A 18 -19.41 8.04 9.36
C SER A 18 -18.83 7.60 8.02
N ALA A 19 -19.67 7.10 7.10
CA ALA A 19 -19.28 6.84 5.73
C ALA A 19 -18.82 8.15 5.08
N GLN A 20 -17.57 8.19 4.60
CA GLN A 20 -17.06 9.36 3.87
C GLN A 20 -17.71 9.40 2.48
N PRO A 21 -18.19 10.57 2.02
CA PRO A 21 -18.81 10.69 0.71
C PRO A 21 -17.77 10.38 -0.38
N ILE A 22 -18.16 9.57 -1.37
CA ILE A 22 -17.34 9.27 -2.54
C ILE A 22 -17.84 10.14 -3.70
N TYR A 23 -16.95 10.96 -4.24
CA TYR A 23 -17.18 11.84 -5.37
C TYR A 23 -16.83 11.10 -6.66
N LYS A 24 -17.74 11.13 -7.63
CA LYS A 24 -17.52 10.65 -8.99
C LYS A 24 -17.10 11.80 -9.89
N CYS A 25 -15.97 11.61 -10.55
CA CYS A 25 -15.26 12.62 -11.33
C CYS A 25 -15.13 12.14 -12.78
N VAL A 26 -15.39 13.02 -13.75
CA VAL A 26 -15.08 12.75 -15.15
C VAL A 26 -13.75 13.41 -15.47
N HIS A 27 -12.73 12.58 -15.73
CA HIS A 27 -11.42 13.05 -16.16
C HIS A 27 -11.50 13.59 -17.60
N PRO A 28 -10.66 14.55 -18.02
CA PRO A 28 -10.73 15.17 -19.35
C PRO A 28 -10.60 14.21 -20.55
N ASP A 29 -10.11 12.99 -20.32
CA ASP A 29 -10.03 11.91 -21.31
C ASP A 29 -11.27 11.00 -21.32
N GLY A 30 -12.34 11.39 -20.62
CA GLY A 30 -13.61 10.67 -20.54
C GLY A 30 -13.66 9.56 -19.48
N ARG A 31 -12.57 9.33 -18.73
CA ARG A 31 -12.54 8.28 -17.69
C ARG A 31 -13.28 8.72 -16.42
N LEU A 32 -13.96 7.78 -15.78
CA LEU A 32 -14.58 7.99 -14.48
C LEU A 32 -13.61 7.65 -13.35
N ILE A 33 -13.40 8.58 -12.43
CA ILE A 33 -12.55 8.44 -11.25
C ILE A 33 -13.40 8.64 -10.00
N PHE A 34 -13.19 7.81 -8.98
CA PHE A 34 -13.86 7.94 -7.69
C PHE A 34 -12.86 8.43 -6.64
N SER A 35 -13.20 9.51 -5.93
CA SER A 35 -12.32 10.21 -5.00
C SER A 35 -13.07 10.47 -3.69
N ASP A 36 -12.36 10.47 -2.57
CA ASP A 36 -12.83 10.91 -1.25
C ASP A 36 -12.78 12.45 -1.09
N THR A 37 -12.27 13.13 -2.11
CA THR A 37 -12.14 14.59 -2.19
C THR A 37 -12.77 15.13 -3.47
N GLN A 38 -13.50 16.25 -3.37
CA GLN A 38 -14.19 16.86 -4.50
C GLN A 38 -13.19 17.32 -5.58
N CYS A 39 -13.30 16.74 -6.77
CA CYS A 39 -12.40 16.96 -7.90
C CYS A 39 -12.77 18.16 -8.80
N GLY A 40 -13.81 18.91 -8.46
CA GLY A 40 -14.25 20.11 -9.19
C GLY A 40 -15.76 20.35 -9.13
N ASP A 41 -16.23 21.40 -9.81
CA ASP A 41 -17.63 21.88 -9.77
C ASP A 41 -18.63 20.95 -10.46
N GLN A 42 -18.16 19.94 -11.20
CA GLN A 42 -18.98 18.91 -11.86
C GLN A 42 -18.91 17.53 -11.16
N ALA A 43 -18.41 17.48 -9.92
CA ALA A 43 -18.35 16.24 -9.15
C ALA A 43 -19.76 15.80 -8.71
N GLU A 44 -20.14 14.58 -9.07
CA GLU A 44 -21.39 13.95 -8.62
C GLU A 44 -21.14 13.25 -7.27
N ILE A 45 -21.85 13.65 -6.22
CA ILE A 45 -21.76 13.03 -4.90
C ILE A 45 -22.61 11.76 -4.91
N LEU A 46 -21.98 10.62 -4.65
CA LEU A 46 -22.71 9.38 -4.43
C LEU A 46 -23.02 9.27 -2.93
N GLU A 47 -24.22 9.72 -2.54
CA GLU A 47 -24.72 9.50 -1.18
C GLU A 47 -24.94 7.99 -0.98
N GLN A 48 -24.16 7.41 -0.08
CA GLN A 48 -24.32 6.01 0.30
C GLN A 48 -25.52 5.91 1.25
N GLU A 49 -26.73 5.90 0.69
CA GLU A 49 -27.92 5.55 1.47
C GLU A 49 -27.83 4.09 1.91
N GLY A 50 -27.95 3.89 3.21
CA GLY A 50 -27.76 2.60 3.86
C GLY A 50 -28.78 1.55 3.41
N SER A 51 -28.27 0.44 2.90
CA SER A 51 -28.89 -0.87 3.10
C SER A 51 -27.82 -1.94 2.94
N LEU A 52 -27.45 -2.57 4.05
CA LEU A 52 -26.78 -3.87 4.05
C LEU A 52 -27.76 -4.86 3.39
N ASN A 53 -27.33 -5.49 2.29
CA ASN A 53 -28.07 -6.42 1.42
C ASN A 53 -28.71 -5.78 0.18
N SER A 54 -27.90 -5.32 -0.76
CA SER A 54 -28.23 -5.34 -2.19
C SER A 54 -26.94 -5.16 -2.98
N ILE A 55 -26.32 -6.26 -3.40
CA ILE A 55 -25.32 -6.23 -4.46
C ILE A 55 -26.09 -6.11 -5.77
N PRO A 56 -25.99 -5.03 -6.55
CA PRO A 56 -26.39 -5.09 -7.93
C PRO A 56 -25.26 -5.83 -8.66
N SER A 57 -25.59 -7.01 -9.18
CA SER A 57 -24.77 -7.75 -10.11
C SER A 57 -24.52 -6.88 -11.34
N PHE A 58 -23.40 -6.15 -11.38
CA PHE A 58 -23.04 -5.33 -12.52
C PHE A 58 -22.36 -6.16 -13.60
N ALA A 59 -23.12 -6.34 -14.67
CA ALA A 59 -22.75 -6.31 -16.08
C ALA A 59 -21.57 -7.17 -16.58
N GLN A 60 -21.93 -8.05 -17.51
CA GLN A 60 -21.06 -8.85 -18.37
C GLN A 60 -19.92 -8.03 -19.00
N PRO A 61 -18.74 -8.65 -19.23
CA PRO A 61 -17.68 -7.99 -19.98
C PRO A 61 -18.13 -7.79 -21.43
N ALA A 62 -18.17 -6.53 -21.87
CA ALA A 62 -18.24 -6.22 -23.29
C ALA A 62 -17.00 -6.81 -23.98
N GLU A 63 -17.21 -7.53 -25.08
CA GLU A 63 -16.17 -8.09 -25.92
C GLU A 63 -15.18 -7.00 -26.31
N ALA A 64 -13.97 -7.07 -25.74
CA ALA A 64 -12.87 -6.23 -26.16
C ALA A 64 -12.45 -6.67 -27.56
N THR A 65 -12.71 -5.80 -28.55
CA THR A 65 -12.09 -5.87 -29.87
C THR A 65 -10.59 -6.06 -29.68
N ARG A 66 -10.10 -7.21 -30.16
CA ARG A 66 -8.69 -7.60 -30.17
C ARG A 66 -7.94 -6.64 -31.08
N SER A 67 -7.47 -5.52 -30.54
CA SER A 67 -6.46 -4.70 -31.17
C SER A 67 -5.18 -5.51 -31.25
N GLU A 68 -4.66 -5.71 -32.46
CA GLU A 68 -3.38 -6.36 -32.71
C GLU A 68 -2.26 -5.67 -31.93
N PRO A 69 -1.26 -6.42 -31.43
CA PRO A 69 -0.13 -5.83 -30.74
C PRO A 69 0.74 -5.12 -31.78
N THR A 70 0.59 -3.81 -31.91
CA THR A 70 1.64 -2.98 -32.51
C THR A 70 2.83 -2.98 -31.55
N THR A 71 3.77 -3.88 -31.85
CA THR A 71 5.17 -3.86 -31.41
C THR A 71 5.74 -2.46 -31.60
N ASP A 72 5.90 -1.72 -30.50
CA ASP A 72 6.93 -0.70 -30.21
C ASP A 72 6.48 0.29 -29.11
N SER A 73 5.80 -0.20 -28.08
CA SER A 73 5.64 0.58 -26.85
C SER A 73 6.98 0.59 -26.12
N LYS A 74 7.72 1.69 -26.32
CA LYS A 74 8.85 2.08 -25.47
C LYS A 74 8.48 1.83 -24.00
N PRO A 75 9.39 1.26 -23.18
CA PRO A 75 9.11 1.00 -21.77
C PRO A 75 8.59 2.27 -21.09
N GLU A 76 7.30 2.28 -20.72
CA GLU A 76 6.66 3.45 -20.14
C GLU A 76 7.17 3.58 -18.70
N ALA A 77 8.01 4.59 -18.47
CA ALA A 77 8.50 4.90 -17.14
C ALA A 77 7.32 5.07 -16.17
N LEU A 78 7.53 4.71 -14.89
CA LEU A 78 6.49 4.82 -13.85
C LEU A 78 5.69 6.11 -13.98
N SER A 79 4.37 5.98 -13.94
CA SER A 79 3.46 7.13 -13.87
C SER A 79 3.73 7.96 -12.61
N ILE A 80 3.30 9.23 -12.61
CA ILE A 80 3.47 10.11 -11.44
C ILE A 80 2.80 9.51 -10.20
N SER A 81 1.62 8.90 -10.36
CA SER A 81 0.91 8.23 -9.28
C SER A 81 1.72 7.08 -8.68
N GLU A 82 2.28 6.21 -9.53
CA GLU A 82 3.11 5.08 -9.09
C GLU A 82 4.38 5.54 -8.36
N ARG A 83 5.05 6.59 -8.87
CA ARG A 83 6.21 7.18 -8.18
C ARG A 83 5.84 7.73 -6.82
N ASN A 84 4.70 8.42 -6.70
CA ASN A 84 4.25 8.97 -5.42
C ASN A 84 3.93 7.85 -4.42
N GLN A 85 3.28 6.77 -4.86
CA GLN A 85 3.02 5.61 -4.01
C GLN A 85 4.32 4.95 -3.54
N LEU A 86 5.29 4.76 -4.45
CA LEU A 86 6.62 4.23 -4.14
C LEU A 86 7.36 5.10 -3.13
N ASN A 87 7.43 6.42 -3.37
CA ASN A 87 8.06 7.39 -2.46
C ASN A 87 7.44 7.36 -1.07
N ASN A 88 6.10 7.35 -0.99
CA ASN A 88 5.37 7.29 0.28
C ASN A 88 5.67 6.00 1.04
N ARG A 89 5.70 4.87 0.34
CA ARG A 89 6.01 3.56 0.92
C ARG A 89 7.43 3.51 1.50
N TYR A 90 8.42 3.97 0.75
CA TYR A 90 9.80 4.05 1.21
C TYR A 90 9.99 5.03 2.37
N THR A 91 9.28 6.16 2.35
CA THR A 91 9.29 7.14 3.44
C THR A 91 8.71 6.54 4.72
N GLN A 92 7.59 5.82 4.63
CA GLN A 92 6.97 5.16 5.78
C GLN A 92 7.88 4.07 6.35
N LEU A 93 8.48 3.23 5.50
CA LEU A 93 9.40 2.19 5.93
C LEU A 93 10.66 2.77 6.58
N SER A 94 11.22 3.85 6.01
CA SER A 94 12.39 4.54 6.58
C SER A 94 12.10 5.08 7.98
N ARG A 95 10.96 5.75 8.18
CA ARG A 95 10.53 6.25 9.50
C ARG A 95 10.31 5.13 10.51
N GLU A 96 9.70 4.03 10.07
CA GLU A 96 9.48 2.85 10.92
C GLU A 96 10.82 2.24 11.37
N ILE A 97 11.78 2.10 10.45
CA ILE A 97 13.12 1.59 10.76
C ILE A 97 13.85 2.54 11.70
N ASP A 98 13.83 3.85 11.46
CA ASP A 98 14.46 4.83 12.36
C ASP A 98 13.95 4.69 13.80
N ALA A 99 12.64 4.46 13.98
CA ALA A 99 12.03 4.29 15.29
C ALA A 99 12.46 3.02 16.06
N PHE A 100 13.12 2.07 15.39
CA PHE A 100 13.57 0.82 16.00
C PHE A 100 14.95 0.90 16.66
N PHE A 101 15.73 1.94 16.39
CA PHE A 101 17.12 2.03 16.80
C PHE A 101 17.35 3.16 17.79
N LEU A 102 18.19 2.89 18.79
CA LEU A 102 18.67 3.91 19.71
C LEU A 102 19.81 4.72 19.08
N TYR A 103 20.11 5.89 19.66
CA TYR A 103 21.23 6.73 19.20
C TYR A 103 22.58 5.99 19.19
N SER A 104 22.81 5.10 20.15
CA SER A 104 24.02 4.27 20.24
C SER A 104 24.17 3.28 19.07
N GLU A 105 23.12 3.04 18.29
CA GLU A 105 23.05 2.03 17.23
C GLU A 105 23.09 2.66 15.83
N ARG A 106 23.50 3.92 15.76
CA ARG A 106 23.46 4.75 14.55
C ARG A 106 24.20 4.13 13.35
N HIS A 107 25.29 3.40 13.56
CA HIS A 107 26.02 2.76 12.47
C HIS A 107 25.20 1.66 11.80
N GLU A 108 24.50 0.84 12.59
CA GLU A 108 23.60 -0.20 12.05
C GLU A 108 22.43 0.43 11.30
N LEU A 109 21.84 1.49 11.88
CA LEU A 109 20.77 2.25 11.24
C LEU A 109 21.22 2.85 9.89
N GLN A 110 22.38 3.49 9.85
CA GLN A 110 22.95 4.07 8.63
C GLN A 110 23.15 3.02 7.53
N HIS A 111 23.62 1.83 7.89
CA HIS A 111 23.75 0.73 6.95
C HIS A 111 22.38 0.33 6.36
N LEU A 112 21.37 0.14 7.21
CA LEU A 112 20.02 -0.23 6.77
C LEU A 112 19.37 0.85 5.91
N GLN A 113 19.53 2.13 6.26
CA GLN A 113 19.04 3.25 5.46
C GLN A 113 19.75 3.34 4.10
N SER A 114 21.04 3.00 4.02
CA SER A 114 21.76 2.91 2.76
C SER A 114 21.21 1.80 1.85
N VAL A 115 20.93 0.62 2.41
CA VAL A 115 20.30 -0.48 1.66
C VAL A 115 18.90 -0.08 1.17
N LEU A 116 18.11 0.55 2.04
CA LEU A 116 16.77 1.03 1.69
C LEU A 116 16.82 2.08 0.57
N SER A 117 17.73 3.05 0.66
CA SER A 117 17.92 4.08 -0.37
C SER A 117 18.32 3.46 -1.73
N HIS A 118 19.24 2.49 -1.72
CA HIS A 118 19.64 1.77 -2.93
C HIS A 118 18.46 1.04 -3.58
N ASN A 119 17.65 0.32 -2.79
CA ASN A 119 16.46 -0.37 -3.30
C ASN A 119 15.44 0.62 -3.87
N HIS A 120 15.25 1.76 -3.20
CA HIS A 120 14.35 2.81 -3.67
C HIS A 120 14.75 3.34 -5.04
N GLN A 121 16.04 3.66 -5.23
CA GLN A 121 16.56 4.14 -6.50
C GLN A 121 16.40 3.10 -7.61
N ALA A 122 16.65 1.82 -7.30
CA ALA A 122 16.45 0.74 -8.26
C ALA A 122 14.97 0.61 -8.68
N ALA A 123 14.03 0.72 -7.72
CA ALA A 123 12.61 0.71 -8.02
C ALA A 123 12.15 1.95 -8.81
N LEU A 124 12.69 3.13 -8.52
CA LEU A 124 12.39 4.37 -9.28
C LEU A 124 12.90 4.33 -10.72
N ALA A 125 13.97 3.57 -10.98
CA ALA A 125 14.52 3.37 -12.32
C ALA A 125 13.72 2.34 -13.15
N ALA A 126 12.70 1.70 -12.56
CA ALA A 126 11.86 0.76 -13.26
C ALA A 126 11.09 1.43 -14.41
N THR A 127 10.95 0.67 -15.50
CA THR A 127 10.30 1.11 -16.73
C THR A 127 9.01 0.35 -17.04
N SER A 128 8.56 -0.47 -16.10
CA SER A 128 7.30 -1.19 -16.19
C SER A 128 6.84 -1.60 -14.80
N VAL A 129 5.54 -1.85 -14.67
CA VAL A 129 4.91 -2.40 -13.49
C VAL A 129 4.16 -3.66 -13.87
N ALA A 130 4.22 -4.68 -13.03
CA ALA A 130 3.51 -5.93 -13.20
C ALA A 130 1.99 -5.70 -13.31
N GLN A 131 1.34 -6.42 -14.22
CA GLN A 131 -0.11 -6.29 -14.46
C GLN A 131 -0.95 -6.66 -13.22
N ASP A 132 -0.44 -7.55 -12.36
CA ASP A 132 -1.06 -7.99 -11.11
C ASP A 132 -0.55 -7.22 -9.88
N ALA A 133 -0.10 -5.97 -10.07
CA ALA A 133 0.47 -5.12 -9.02
C ALA A 133 -0.39 -5.06 -7.73
N HIS A 134 -1.71 -5.03 -7.86
CA HIS A 134 -2.60 -5.03 -6.70
C HIS A 134 -2.47 -6.31 -5.86
N ALA A 135 -2.52 -7.49 -6.49
CA ALA A 135 -2.38 -8.77 -5.81
C ALA A 135 -0.98 -8.93 -5.18
N ILE A 136 0.06 -8.50 -5.89
CA ILE A 136 1.43 -8.47 -5.37
C ILE A 136 1.49 -7.59 -4.11
N ASN A 137 0.98 -6.36 -4.18
CA ASN A 137 0.99 -5.44 -3.04
C ASN A 137 0.24 -6.03 -1.85
N GLN A 138 -0.96 -6.60 -2.05
CA GLN A 138 -1.73 -7.24 -0.98
C GLN A 138 -0.94 -8.39 -0.32
N ARG A 139 -0.35 -9.29 -1.11
CA ARG A 139 0.46 -10.41 -0.60
C ARG A 139 1.57 -9.91 0.32
N PHE A 140 2.36 -8.94 -0.16
CA PHE A 140 3.48 -8.41 0.62
C PHE A 140 3.02 -7.57 1.82
N ASN A 141 1.86 -6.90 1.74
CA ASN A 141 1.28 -6.18 2.89
C ASN A 141 0.91 -7.15 4.02
N ASN A 142 0.34 -8.30 3.67
CA ASN A 142 0.03 -9.35 4.65
C ASN A 142 1.31 -9.92 5.26
N GLN A 143 2.32 -10.24 4.44
CA GLN A 143 3.62 -10.71 4.95
C GLN A 143 4.31 -9.69 5.87
N ALA A 144 4.21 -8.39 5.55
CA ALA A 144 4.75 -7.33 6.40
C ALA A 144 4.01 -7.25 7.73
N ARG A 145 2.68 -7.43 7.74
CA ARG A 145 1.87 -7.51 8.96
C ARG A 145 2.31 -8.71 9.81
N ASP A 146 2.48 -9.88 9.19
CA ASP A 146 2.91 -11.10 9.88
C ASP A 146 4.32 -10.98 10.47
N LEU A 147 5.25 -10.32 9.76
CA LEU A 147 6.58 -10.00 10.28
C LEU A 147 6.51 -9.10 11.50
N ARG A 148 5.69 -8.03 11.45
CA ARG A 148 5.50 -7.12 12.58
C ARG A 148 4.97 -7.85 13.80
N THR A 149 3.98 -8.74 13.60
CA THR A 149 3.40 -9.55 14.67
C THR A 149 4.42 -10.54 15.24
N ARG A 150 5.14 -11.30 14.42
CA ARG A 150 6.08 -12.32 14.93
C ARG A 150 7.34 -11.72 15.57
N LEU A 151 7.85 -10.62 15.03
CA LEU A 151 9.13 -10.05 15.41
C LEU A 151 9.00 -8.83 16.33
N TRP A 152 7.83 -8.62 16.93
CA TRP A 152 7.53 -7.41 17.71
C TRP A 152 8.54 -7.13 18.82
N GLN A 153 9.12 -8.16 19.43
CA GLN A 153 10.15 -8.07 20.47
C GLN A 153 11.57 -7.87 19.93
N ASN A 154 11.81 -8.18 18.65
CA ASN A 154 13.12 -8.07 18.01
C ASN A 154 13.07 -7.06 16.85
N LYS A 155 13.04 -5.78 17.22
CA LYS A 155 12.90 -4.65 16.28
C LYS A 155 14.01 -4.60 15.23
N LYS A 156 15.24 -4.97 15.58
CA LYS A 156 16.37 -5.03 14.65
C LYS A 156 16.18 -6.11 13.59
N LEU A 157 15.81 -7.31 14.00
CA LEU A 157 15.50 -8.39 13.07
C LEU A 157 14.30 -8.02 12.20
N MET A 158 13.28 -7.38 12.78
CA MET A 158 12.14 -6.85 12.04
C MET A 158 12.57 -5.86 10.95
N ALA A 159 13.43 -4.88 11.27
CA ALA A 159 13.94 -3.91 10.30
C ALA A 159 14.56 -4.59 9.08
N ARG A 160 15.46 -5.55 9.33
CA ARG A 160 16.16 -6.30 8.27
C ARG A 160 15.19 -7.10 7.41
N GLU A 161 14.25 -7.81 8.03
CA GLU A 161 13.27 -8.61 7.29
C GLU A 161 12.26 -7.73 6.52
N LEU A 162 11.87 -6.57 7.05
CA LEU A 162 11.01 -5.63 6.32
C LEU A 162 11.71 -5.04 5.09
N ILE A 163 12.99 -4.64 5.19
CA ILE A 163 13.78 -4.18 4.03
C ILE A 163 13.89 -5.28 2.98
N LYS A 164 14.17 -6.52 3.42
CA LYS A 164 14.26 -7.67 2.53
C LYS A 164 12.92 -7.95 1.83
N LEU A 165 11.81 -7.87 2.57
CA LEU A 165 10.48 -8.05 2.03
C LEU A 165 10.13 -6.96 1.00
N GLU A 166 10.53 -5.72 1.27
CA GLU A 166 10.34 -4.60 0.33
C GLU A 166 11.15 -4.82 -0.96
N ALA A 167 12.40 -5.28 -0.86
CA ALA A 167 13.19 -5.63 -2.04
C ALA A 167 12.56 -6.78 -2.86
N GLN A 168 11.95 -7.77 -2.19
CA GLN A 168 11.22 -8.85 -2.85
C GLN A 168 9.94 -8.37 -3.52
N ARG A 169 9.24 -7.41 -2.90
CA ARG A 169 8.09 -6.73 -3.50
C ARG A 169 8.49 -6.01 -4.77
N ASP A 170 9.56 -5.22 -4.73
CA ASP A 170 10.02 -4.46 -5.88
C ASP A 170 10.52 -5.37 -7.01
N ALA A 171 11.18 -6.49 -6.68
CA ALA A 171 11.53 -7.50 -7.66
C ALA A 171 10.29 -8.10 -8.35
N ALA A 172 9.20 -8.32 -7.59
CA ALA A 172 7.95 -8.84 -8.16
C ALA A 172 7.19 -7.79 -8.97
N LEU A 173 7.15 -6.53 -8.51
CA LEU A 173 6.43 -5.43 -9.16
C LEU A 173 7.14 -4.95 -10.42
N TYR A 174 8.46 -4.88 -10.41
CA TYR A 174 9.24 -4.14 -11.40
C TYR A 174 10.24 -5.03 -12.16
N GLY A 175 10.22 -6.36 -11.92
CA GLY A 175 11.12 -7.30 -12.58
C GLY A 175 12.60 -7.11 -12.21
N LEU A 176 12.89 -6.45 -11.08
CA LEU A 176 14.27 -6.27 -10.64
C LEU A 176 14.87 -7.62 -10.30
N ALA A 177 16.11 -7.86 -10.72
CA ALA A 177 16.85 -9.05 -10.30
C ALA A 177 16.90 -9.04 -8.76
N SER A 178 16.18 -9.97 -8.14
CA SER A 178 16.30 -10.20 -6.71
C SER A 178 17.79 -10.39 -6.44
N SER A 179 18.35 -9.57 -5.54
CA SER A 179 19.72 -9.72 -5.05
C SER A 179 19.83 -11.01 -4.25
N LYS A 180 19.64 -12.17 -4.90
CA LYS A 180 20.18 -13.44 -4.46
C LYS A 180 21.68 -13.27 -4.46
N GLN A 181 22.18 -12.79 -3.33
CA GLN A 181 23.40 -13.20 -2.67
C GLN A 181 24.39 -13.83 -3.67
N ARG A 182 25.18 -12.98 -4.34
CA ARG A 182 26.54 -13.39 -4.73
C ARG A 182 27.24 -13.76 -3.42
N ARG A 183 27.17 -15.05 -3.06
CA ARG A 183 28.13 -15.60 -2.12
C ARG A 183 29.49 -15.64 -2.83
N PRO A 184 30.58 -15.25 -2.16
CA PRO A 184 31.93 -15.50 -2.67
C PRO A 184 32.17 -17.01 -2.85
#